data_AF-A0A6L8GEN1-F1
#
_entry.id   AF-A0A6L8GEN1-F1
#
_cell.length_a   1.000
_cell.length_b   1.000
_cell.length_c   1.000
_cell.angle_alpha   90.00
_cell.angle_beta   90.00
_cell.angle_gamma   90.00
#
_symmetry.space_group_name_H-M   'P 1'
#
loop_
_entity.id
_entity.type
_entity.pdbx_description
1 polymer ?
#
loop_
_entity_poly.entity_id
_entity_poly.type
_entity_poly.pdbx_seq_one_letter_code
_entity_poly.pdbx_strand_id
1 'polypeptide(L)'
;MPRERDILRAALAALAVAALAATPDASAQETSDDRVTVWDGIYTAEQAERGRAVYESSCAACHGPDLGGTSEARPLAGERFMQDWSEDNLDNLFGRIQRLMPYDDPGSLDEGEYVDSLAYILQFNEFPAGDSELVADRIAGIRVEGKDGPGPVPSFALVQVVGCLTAGAAGDWTLTSSTRAVRARDPSASSPDELSALDTQPLGDRTFELMSAYPDPAQHAGHKMEAKGFLIRNPAGDRINLSSLEMVAERCAP
;
A
#
# COMPACT_ATOMS: atom_id res chain seq x y z
N MET A 1 -87.58 -20.27 2.43
CA MET A 1 -88.12 -18.90 2.23
C MET A 1 -88.68 -18.46 3.56
N PRO A 2 -88.36 -17.28 4.16
CA PRO A 2 -87.91 -15.97 3.61
C PRO A 2 -86.41 -15.67 3.96
N ARG A 3 -85.62 -14.91 3.17
CA ARG A 3 -85.55 -13.45 2.89
C ARG A 3 -85.10 -12.61 4.10
N GLU A 4 -83.86 -12.09 4.07
CA GLU A 4 -83.49 -10.66 3.91
C GLU A 4 -83.65 -9.88 5.25
N ARG A 5 -82.81 -8.98 5.76
CA ARG A 5 -81.59 -8.26 5.36
C ARG A 5 -81.15 -7.43 6.61
N ASP A 6 -79.94 -6.88 6.53
CA ASP A 6 -79.43 -5.72 7.27
C ASP A 6 -78.83 -5.93 8.68
N ILE A 7 -77.54 -5.62 8.84
CA ILE A 7 -77.03 -4.40 9.50
C ILE A 7 -75.53 -4.58 9.80
N LEU A 8 -74.73 -3.67 9.25
CA LEU A 8 -73.33 -3.38 9.57
C LEU A 8 -73.05 -3.41 11.08
N ARG A 9 -72.00 -4.13 11.53
CA ARG A 9 -71.10 -3.66 12.59
C ARG A 9 -69.66 -4.19 12.41
N ALA A 10 -68.77 -3.21 12.27
CA ALA A 10 -67.33 -3.20 12.47
C ALA A 10 -66.71 -4.36 13.28
N ALA A 11 -65.58 -4.89 12.78
CA ALA A 11 -64.33 -4.95 13.52
C ALA A 11 -63.19 -5.36 12.57
N LEU A 12 -62.32 -4.41 12.24
CA LEU A 12 -60.98 -4.73 11.76
C LEU A 12 -60.24 -5.46 12.89
N ALA A 13 -59.76 -6.68 12.62
CA ALA A 13 -58.73 -7.32 13.44
C ALA A 13 -57.54 -7.60 12.53
N ALA A 14 -56.56 -6.69 12.61
CA ALA A 14 -55.24 -6.87 12.04
C ALA A 14 -54.50 -7.98 12.82
N LEU A 15 -54.12 -9.05 12.14
CA LEU A 15 -53.01 -9.90 12.57
C LEU A 15 -51.82 -9.62 11.66
N ALA A 16 -50.90 -8.79 12.14
CA ALA A 16 -49.59 -8.61 11.55
C ALA A 16 -48.74 -9.84 11.88
N VAL A 17 -48.42 -10.63 10.86
CA VAL A 17 -47.38 -11.67 10.95
C VAL A 17 -46.04 -10.97 10.81
N ALA A 18 -45.32 -10.80 11.92
CA ALA A 18 -43.95 -10.32 11.91
C ALA A 18 -43.03 -11.43 11.36
N ALA A 19 -42.68 -11.35 10.08
CA ALA A 19 -41.62 -12.18 9.50
C ALA A 19 -40.27 -11.63 9.96
N LEU A 20 -39.58 -12.38 10.83
CA LEU A 20 -38.16 -12.18 11.13
C LEU A 20 -37.36 -12.47 9.85
N ALA A 21 -36.99 -11.42 9.11
CA ALA A 21 -36.02 -11.52 8.04
C ALA A 21 -34.64 -11.73 8.68
N ALA A 22 -34.14 -12.96 8.62
CA ALA A 22 -32.72 -13.23 8.85
C ALA A 22 -31.94 -12.56 7.72
N THR A 23 -31.28 -11.45 8.01
CA THR A 23 -30.31 -10.84 7.10
C THR A 23 -29.11 -11.78 7.02
N PRO A 24 -28.67 -12.21 5.82
CA PRO A 24 -27.37 -12.85 5.72
C PRO A 24 -26.33 -11.81 6.14
N ASP A 25 -25.54 -12.15 7.15
CA ASP A 25 -24.30 -11.44 7.46
C ASP A 25 -23.45 -11.51 6.20
N ALA A 26 -23.41 -10.40 5.47
CA ALA A 26 -22.45 -10.19 4.41
C ALA A 26 -21.09 -10.01 5.08
N SER A 27 -20.46 -11.11 5.47
CA SER A 27 -19.02 -11.13 5.60
C SER A 27 -18.48 -10.64 4.26
N ALA A 28 -17.89 -9.44 4.29
CA ALA A 28 -17.00 -8.98 3.25
C ALA A 28 -15.84 -9.98 3.19
N GLN A 29 -16.01 -11.02 2.38
CA GLN A 29 -14.88 -11.77 1.85
C GLN A 29 -14.16 -10.78 0.94
N GLU A 30 -13.11 -10.17 1.50
CA GLU A 30 -12.08 -9.55 0.70
C GLU A 30 -11.67 -10.57 -0.36
N THR A 31 -11.87 -10.19 -1.62
CA THR A 31 -11.51 -11.00 -2.78
C THR A 31 -10.06 -11.42 -2.63
N SER A 32 -9.78 -12.73 -2.66
CA SER A 32 -8.43 -13.23 -2.87
C SER A 32 -7.91 -12.58 -4.15
N ASP A 33 -7.03 -11.62 -3.97
CA ASP A 33 -6.44 -10.86 -5.05
C ASP A 33 -5.45 -11.81 -5.74
N ASP A 34 -5.64 -12.07 -7.05
CA ASP A 34 -4.76 -12.90 -7.90
C ASP A 34 -3.36 -12.24 -8.12
N ARG A 35 -2.87 -11.51 -7.12
CA ARG A 35 -1.61 -10.78 -7.14
C ARG A 35 -0.44 -11.72 -6.85
N VAL A 36 0.60 -11.61 -7.67
CA VAL A 36 1.87 -12.31 -7.47
C VAL A 36 2.67 -11.60 -6.40
N THR A 37 3.30 -12.36 -5.51
CA THR A 37 4.11 -11.89 -4.40
C THR A 37 5.47 -12.57 -4.40
N VAL A 38 6.40 -12.04 -3.59
CA VAL A 38 7.69 -12.68 -3.31
C VAL A 38 7.57 -14.09 -2.71
N TRP A 39 6.39 -14.49 -2.20
CA TRP A 39 6.16 -15.81 -1.64
C TRP A 39 5.76 -16.88 -2.68
N ASP A 40 5.55 -16.50 -3.93
CA ASP A 40 5.04 -17.40 -4.99
C ASP A 40 6.13 -18.16 -5.76
N GLY A 41 7.38 -18.17 -5.27
CA GLY A 41 8.46 -18.88 -5.96
C GLY A 41 8.87 -18.20 -7.27
N ILE A 42 9.11 -16.89 -7.23
CA ILE A 42 9.26 -16.05 -8.43
C ILE A 42 10.65 -16.11 -9.11
N TYR A 43 11.58 -16.91 -8.59
CA TYR A 43 12.94 -17.08 -9.11
C TYR A 43 13.41 -18.53 -8.88
N THR A 44 14.44 -18.99 -9.62
CA THR A 44 14.99 -20.36 -9.42
C THR A 44 16.19 -20.38 -8.48
N ALA A 45 16.48 -21.54 -7.89
CA ALA A 45 17.66 -21.70 -7.05
C ALA A 45 18.97 -21.46 -7.84
N GLU A 46 19.02 -21.90 -9.10
CA GLU A 46 20.16 -21.69 -10.00
C GLU A 46 20.35 -20.20 -10.31
N GLN A 47 19.26 -19.46 -10.47
CA GLN A 47 19.30 -18.01 -10.68
C GLN A 47 19.88 -17.28 -9.47
N ALA A 48 19.41 -17.62 -8.27
CA ALA A 48 19.95 -17.03 -7.04
C ALA A 48 21.43 -17.38 -6.83
N GLU A 49 21.88 -18.58 -7.21
CA GLU A 49 23.30 -18.97 -7.14
C GLU A 49 24.17 -18.15 -8.10
N ARG A 50 23.71 -17.87 -9.33
CA ARG A 50 24.40 -16.92 -10.23
C ARG A 50 24.42 -15.52 -9.63
N GLY A 51 23.28 -15.10 -9.07
CA GLY A 51 23.13 -13.82 -8.39
C GLY A 51 24.06 -13.61 -7.21
N ARG A 52 24.35 -14.68 -6.49
CA ARG A 52 25.32 -14.69 -5.40
C ARG A 52 26.70 -14.31 -5.88
N ALA A 53 27.16 -14.88 -7.00
CA ALA A 53 28.47 -14.56 -7.56
C ALA A 53 28.57 -13.06 -7.95
N VAL A 54 27.51 -12.51 -8.56
CA VAL A 54 27.41 -11.08 -8.88
C VAL A 54 27.43 -10.23 -7.60
N TYR A 55 26.66 -10.62 -6.58
CA TYR A 55 26.62 -9.93 -5.31
C TYR A 55 28.00 -9.89 -4.62
N GLU A 56 28.69 -11.02 -4.58
CA GLU A 56 30.02 -11.13 -3.97
C GLU A 56 31.05 -10.24 -4.67
N SER A 57 30.99 -10.12 -6.00
CA SER A 57 31.92 -9.27 -6.77
C SER A 57 31.57 -7.78 -6.72
N SER A 58 30.28 -7.43 -6.70
CA SER A 58 29.83 -6.08 -7.05
C SER A 58 29.07 -5.36 -5.93
N CYS A 59 28.66 -6.06 -4.86
CA CYS A 59 27.79 -5.50 -3.82
C CYS A 59 28.35 -5.69 -2.40
N ALA A 60 28.99 -6.84 -2.14
CA ALA A 60 29.38 -7.27 -0.80
C ALA A 60 30.38 -6.34 -0.11
N ALA A 61 31.20 -5.60 -0.87
CA ALA A 61 32.16 -4.64 -0.31
C ALA A 61 31.50 -3.54 0.54
N CYS A 62 30.28 -3.13 0.18
CA CYS A 62 29.52 -2.12 0.92
C CYS A 62 28.38 -2.72 1.74
N HIS A 63 27.67 -3.73 1.22
CA HIS A 63 26.49 -4.31 1.88
C HIS A 63 26.80 -5.51 2.79
N GLY A 64 28.06 -5.95 2.85
CA GLY A 64 28.51 -7.08 3.66
C GLY A 64 28.26 -8.43 2.99
N PRO A 65 29.07 -9.46 3.28
CA PRO A 65 28.91 -10.80 2.69
C PRO A 65 27.61 -11.50 3.13
N ASP A 66 27.02 -11.07 4.24
CA ASP A 66 25.79 -11.59 4.84
C ASP A 66 24.57 -10.68 4.62
N LEU A 67 24.67 -9.69 3.71
CA LEU A 67 23.63 -8.68 3.46
C LEU A 67 23.22 -7.88 4.71
N GLY A 68 23.97 -7.99 5.81
CA GLY A 68 23.70 -7.34 7.09
C GLY A 68 23.96 -5.84 7.06
N GLY A 69 24.51 -5.31 5.97
CA GLY A 69 24.91 -3.92 5.85
C GLY A 69 26.21 -3.61 6.57
N THR A 70 26.70 -2.38 6.37
CA THR A 70 27.89 -1.84 7.04
C THR A 70 27.63 -0.38 7.45
N SER A 71 28.66 0.36 7.86
CA SER A 71 28.56 1.81 8.01
C SER A 71 28.27 2.53 6.68
N GLU A 72 28.69 1.94 5.56
CA GLU A 72 28.62 2.56 4.23
C GLU A 72 27.29 2.30 3.54
N ALA A 73 26.67 1.13 3.78
CA ALA A 73 25.44 0.76 3.11
C ALA A 73 24.47 0.03 4.03
N ARG A 74 23.18 0.23 3.75
CA ARG A 74 22.09 -0.34 4.55
C ARG A 74 22.01 -1.87 4.40
N PRO A 75 21.49 -2.58 5.41
CA PRO A 75 21.16 -4.00 5.29
C PRO A 75 20.21 -4.25 4.11
N LEU A 76 20.46 -5.34 3.39
CA LEU A 76 19.62 -5.85 2.30
C LEU A 76 18.83 -7.09 2.73
N ALA A 77 18.91 -7.46 4.01
CA ALA A 77 18.19 -8.59 4.58
C ALA A 77 17.49 -8.28 5.91
N GLY A 78 16.53 -9.12 6.27
CA GLY A 78 15.88 -9.16 7.58
C GLY A 78 14.90 -8.01 7.83
N GLU A 79 14.72 -7.66 9.11
CA GLU A 79 13.71 -6.68 9.53
C GLU A 79 13.86 -5.32 8.84
N ARG A 80 15.11 -4.89 8.61
CA ARG A 80 15.36 -3.60 7.95
C ARG A 80 14.96 -3.65 6.47
N PHE A 81 15.23 -4.74 5.78
CA PHE A 81 14.75 -4.96 4.41
C PHE A 81 13.22 -4.89 4.37
N MET A 82 12.53 -5.59 5.26
CA MET A 82 11.07 -5.54 5.33
C MET A 82 10.56 -4.15 5.69
N GLN A 83 11.23 -3.39 6.55
CA GLN A 83 10.85 -2.01 6.84
C GLN A 83 10.95 -1.11 5.60
N ASP A 84 11.98 -1.31 4.77
CA ASP A 84 12.22 -0.48 3.59
C ASP A 84 11.34 -0.89 2.39
N TRP A 85 10.98 -2.17 2.27
CA TRP A 85 10.39 -2.74 1.04
C TRP A 85 9.01 -3.39 1.19
N SER A 86 8.57 -3.75 2.40
CA SER A 86 7.21 -4.29 2.57
C SER A 86 6.14 -3.31 2.10
N GLU A 87 5.06 -3.88 1.57
CA GLU A 87 3.94 -3.18 0.96
C GLU A 87 4.32 -2.35 -0.27
N ASP A 88 5.45 -2.66 -0.90
CA ASP A 88 5.88 -2.09 -2.17
C ASP A 88 5.82 -3.11 -3.32
N ASN A 89 6.01 -2.61 -4.53
CA ASN A 89 6.29 -3.43 -5.71
C ASN A 89 7.79 -3.71 -5.82
N LEU A 90 8.13 -4.91 -6.28
CA LEU A 90 9.51 -5.38 -6.40
C LEU A 90 10.33 -4.57 -7.43
N ASP A 91 9.67 -3.95 -8.40
CA ASP A 91 10.31 -3.09 -9.40
C ASP A 91 10.90 -1.81 -8.81
N ASN A 92 10.36 -1.32 -7.70
CA ASN A 92 10.96 -0.21 -6.97
C ASN A 92 12.30 -0.61 -6.34
N LEU A 93 12.44 -1.86 -5.87
CA LEU A 93 13.72 -2.39 -5.42
C LEU A 93 14.66 -2.62 -6.61
N PHE A 94 14.20 -3.34 -7.64
CA PHE A 94 14.98 -3.63 -8.83
C PHE A 94 15.51 -2.35 -9.50
N GLY A 95 14.63 -1.39 -9.76
CA GLY A 95 14.98 -0.13 -10.38
C GLY A 95 15.86 0.75 -9.49
N ARG A 96 15.87 0.53 -8.17
CA ARG A 96 16.86 1.18 -7.29
C ARG A 96 18.24 0.55 -7.46
N ILE A 97 18.31 -0.78 -7.48
CA ILE A 97 19.56 -1.52 -7.70
C ILE A 97 20.15 -1.13 -9.05
N GLN A 98 19.38 -1.25 -10.14
CA GLN A 98 19.84 -1.00 -11.50
C GLN A 98 20.36 0.44 -11.71
N ARG A 99 19.70 1.45 -11.12
CA ARG A 99 20.04 2.86 -11.37
C ARG A 99 21.15 3.39 -10.48
N LEU A 100 21.29 2.84 -9.27
CA LEU A 100 22.16 3.42 -8.24
C LEU A 100 23.33 2.52 -7.86
N MET A 101 23.28 1.23 -8.19
CA MET A 101 24.31 0.26 -7.83
C MET A 101 25.04 -0.29 -9.07
N PRO A 102 26.29 -0.75 -8.91
CA PRO A 102 27.20 -0.46 -7.80
C PRO A 102 27.36 1.05 -7.56
N TYR A 103 27.59 1.48 -6.32
CA TYR A 103 27.56 2.91 -5.98
C TYR A 103 28.69 3.71 -6.68
N ASP A 104 29.84 3.08 -6.86
CA ASP A 104 31.03 3.62 -7.51
C ASP A 104 30.99 3.53 -9.04
N ASP A 105 30.20 2.61 -9.59
CA ASP A 105 29.99 2.47 -11.04
C ASP A 105 28.52 2.12 -11.38
N PRO A 106 27.56 3.05 -11.21
CA PRO A 106 26.14 2.76 -11.39
C PRO A 106 25.78 2.38 -12.83
N GLY A 107 24.98 1.34 -13.00
CA GLY A 107 24.53 0.86 -14.31
C GLY A 107 25.59 0.06 -15.09
N SER A 108 26.66 -0.39 -14.43
CA SER A 108 27.77 -1.12 -15.05
C SER A 108 27.50 -2.60 -15.31
N LEU A 109 26.52 -3.19 -14.63
CA LEU A 109 26.13 -4.59 -14.82
C LEU A 109 25.11 -4.71 -15.96
N ASP A 110 25.06 -5.88 -16.61
CA ASP A 110 23.98 -6.16 -17.54
C ASP A 110 22.64 -6.43 -16.83
N GLU A 111 21.52 -6.37 -17.57
CA GLU A 111 20.20 -6.55 -16.98
C GLU A 111 20.02 -7.93 -16.32
N GLY A 112 20.61 -8.98 -16.89
CA GLY A 112 20.56 -10.33 -16.35
C GLY A 112 21.28 -10.42 -15.01
N GLU A 113 22.46 -9.80 -14.89
CA GLU A 113 23.22 -9.71 -13.64
C GLU A 113 22.44 -8.98 -12.53
N TYR A 114 21.72 -7.90 -12.88
CA TYR A 114 20.85 -7.22 -11.92
C TYR A 114 19.65 -8.08 -11.48
N VAL A 115 19.03 -8.83 -12.40
CA VAL A 115 17.91 -9.71 -12.06
C VAL A 115 18.39 -10.90 -11.22
N ASP A 116 19.53 -11.49 -11.56
CA ASP A 116 20.14 -12.59 -10.82
C ASP A 116 20.52 -12.12 -9.40
N SER A 117 21.17 -10.96 -9.24
CA SER A 117 21.49 -10.41 -7.91
C SER A 117 20.24 -10.09 -7.07
N LEU A 118 19.15 -9.64 -7.70
CA LEU A 118 17.86 -9.51 -7.02
C LEU A 118 17.33 -10.86 -6.52
N ALA A 119 17.41 -11.93 -7.33
CA ALA A 119 17.02 -13.28 -6.93
C ALA A 119 17.83 -13.77 -5.73
N TYR A 120 19.13 -13.47 -5.67
CA TYR A 120 19.96 -13.78 -4.50
C TYR A 120 19.53 -13.01 -3.25
N ILE A 121 19.23 -11.71 -3.35
CA ILE A 121 18.71 -10.92 -2.22
C ILE A 121 17.39 -11.52 -1.73
N LEU A 122 16.52 -11.95 -2.63
CA LEU A 122 15.25 -12.59 -2.26
C LEU A 122 15.48 -13.93 -1.54
N GLN A 123 16.37 -14.78 -2.06
CA GLN A 123 16.75 -16.04 -1.44
C GLN A 123 17.31 -15.84 -0.03
N PHE A 124 18.18 -14.85 0.15
CA PHE A 124 18.78 -14.55 1.44
C PHE A 124 17.75 -14.07 2.47
N ASN A 125 16.67 -13.44 2.01
CA ASN A 125 15.51 -13.07 2.84
C ASN A 125 14.51 -14.22 3.04
N GLU A 126 14.88 -15.46 2.71
CA GLU A 126 14.08 -16.67 2.90
C GLU A 126 12.77 -16.71 2.10
N PHE A 127 12.64 -15.88 1.06
CA PHE A 127 11.58 -16.06 0.08
C PHE A 127 11.82 -17.37 -0.69
N PRO A 128 10.78 -18.16 -1.00
CA PRO A 128 10.95 -19.45 -1.64
C PRO A 128 11.40 -19.30 -3.09
N ALA A 129 12.22 -20.25 -3.56
CA ALA A 129 12.45 -20.44 -4.98
C ALA A 129 11.28 -21.22 -5.61
N GLY A 130 11.08 -21.04 -6.92
CA GLY A 130 10.16 -21.81 -7.74
C GLY A 130 10.83 -22.36 -9.00
N ASP A 131 10.01 -22.70 -10.00
CA ASP A 131 10.43 -23.45 -11.18
C ASP A 131 10.69 -22.59 -12.42
N SER A 132 10.56 -21.26 -12.31
CA SER A 132 10.73 -20.32 -13.42
C SER A 132 11.68 -19.20 -13.04
N GLU A 133 12.56 -18.82 -13.97
CA GLU A 133 13.45 -17.70 -13.75
C GLU A 133 12.67 -16.38 -13.69
N LEU A 134 13.07 -15.51 -12.76
CA LEU A 134 12.66 -14.13 -12.74
C LEU A 134 13.25 -13.44 -13.97
N VAL A 135 12.43 -12.64 -14.66
CA VAL A 135 12.83 -11.85 -15.82
C VAL A 135 12.32 -10.42 -15.62
N ALA A 136 13.07 -9.44 -16.13
CA ALA A 136 12.87 -8.02 -15.82
C ALA A 136 11.44 -7.52 -16.14
N ASP A 137 10.84 -8.00 -17.23
CA ASP A 137 9.49 -7.64 -17.67
C ASP A 137 8.37 -8.16 -16.75
N ARG A 138 8.67 -9.11 -15.85
CA ARG A 138 7.71 -9.69 -14.90
C ARG A 138 7.81 -9.11 -13.50
N ILE A 139 8.79 -8.25 -13.21
CA ILE A 139 9.05 -7.73 -11.86
C ILE A 139 7.96 -6.75 -11.39
N ALA A 140 7.44 -5.88 -12.27
CA ALA A 140 6.54 -4.78 -11.88
C ALA A 140 5.22 -5.19 -11.22
N GLY A 141 4.76 -6.42 -11.45
CA GLY A 141 3.53 -6.95 -10.86
C GLY A 141 3.71 -7.66 -9.52
N ILE A 142 4.93 -7.75 -8.99
CA ILE A 142 5.26 -8.58 -7.83
C ILE A 142 5.29 -7.73 -6.57
N ARG A 143 4.52 -8.14 -5.57
CA ARG A 143 4.45 -7.45 -4.27
C ARG A 143 5.45 -8.02 -3.26
N VAL A 144 6.09 -7.13 -2.51
CA VAL A 144 6.91 -7.49 -1.34
C VAL A 144 6.04 -7.40 -0.09
N GLU A 145 5.69 -8.54 0.50
CA GLU A 145 4.72 -8.63 1.61
C GLU A 145 5.23 -9.58 2.71
N GLY A 146 4.63 -9.51 3.89
CA GLY A 146 4.93 -10.44 4.97
C GLY A 146 4.40 -11.85 4.65
N LYS A 147 4.93 -12.86 5.34
CA LYS A 147 4.50 -14.25 5.17
C LYS A 147 3.01 -14.47 5.46
N ASP A 148 2.45 -13.65 6.34
CA ASP A 148 1.04 -13.68 6.73
C ASP A 148 0.13 -12.88 5.79
N GLY A 149 0.68 -12.39 4.66
CA GLY A 149 -0.02 -11.59 3.65
C GLY A 149 0.22 -10.08 3.76
N PRO A 150 -0.60 -9.26 3.06
CA PRO A 150 -0.49 -7.80 3.10
C PRO A 150 -0.62 -7.27 4.52
N GLY A 151 0.39 -6.54 4.96
CA GLY A 151 0.46 -5.91 6.26
C GLY A 151 0.17 -4.40 6.20
N PRO A 152 0.11 -3.75 7.36
CA PRO A 152 0.14 -2.29 7.42
C PRO A 152 1.51 -1.76 6.97
N VAL A 153 1.53 -0.72 6.12
CA VAL A 153 2.78 -0.03 5.76
C VAL A 153 3.54 0.40 7.02
N PRO A 154 4.85 0.12 7.19
CA PRO A 154 5.60 0.46 8.39
C PRO A 154 5.62 1.96 8.72
N SER A 155 5.81 2.29 10.01
CA SER A 155 6.09 3.66 10.42
C SER A 155 7.37 4.18 9.76
N PHE A 156 7.40 5.48 9.47
CA PHE A 156 8.43 6.22 8.73
C PHE A 156 8.58 5.86 7.24
N ALA A 157 7.70 5.02 6.70
CA ALA A 157 7.56 4.91 5.25
C ALA A 157 6.96 6.20 4.68
N LEU A 158 7.45 6.60 3.51
CA LEU A 158 6.76 7.59 2.69
C LEU A 158 5.48 6.93 2.14
N VAL A 159 4.35 7.60 2.32
CA VAL A 159 3.03 7.11 1.91
C VAL A 159 2.25 8.16 1.14
N GLN A 160 1.28 7.69 0.36
CA GLN A 160 0.23 8.46 -0.27
C GLN A 160 -1.11 8.04 0.32
N VAL A 161 -1.94 9.03 0.63
CA VAL A 161 -3.30 8.86 1.13
C VAL A 161 -4.21 9.87 0.43
N VAL A 162 -5.41 9.43 0.06
CA VAL A 162 -6.45 10.31 -0.49
C VAL A 162 -7.64 10.34 0.48
N GLY A 163 -8.17 11.52 0.78
CA GLY A 163 -9.27 11.67 1.71
C GLY A 163 -9.83 13.09 1.78
N CYS A 164 -10.74 13.33 2.72
CA CYS A 164 -11.40 14.61 2.93
C CYS A 164 -10.63 15.47 3.91
N LEU A 165 -10.18 16.64 3.48
CA LEU A 165 -9.51 17.57 4.38
C LEU A 165 -10.52 18.27 5.28
N THR A 166 -10.31 18.14 6.58
CA THR A 166 -11.15 18.75 7.61
C THR A 166 -10.29 19.45 8.65
N ALA A 167 -10.77 20.58 9.18
CA ALA A 167 -10.16 21.19 10.34
C ALA A 167 -10.30 20.22 11.54
N GLY A 168 -9.17 19.91 12.17
CA GLY A 168 -9.07 19.11 13.38
C GLY A 168 -9.23 19.94 14.65
N ALA A 169 -8.95 19.31 15.79
CA ALA A 169 -8.95 20.00 17.08
C ALA A 169 -7.82 21.03 17.15
N ALA A 170 -8.01 22.12 17.91
CA ALA A 170 -6.99 23.11 18.22
C ALA A 170 -6.30 23.80 17.01
N GLY A 171 -6.90 23.73 15.81
CA GLY A 171 -6.34 24.35 14.59
C GLY A 171 -5.45 23.43 13.76
N ASP A 172 -5.33 22.16 14.14
CA ASP A 172 -4.64 21.14 13.34
C ASP A 172 -5.49 20.72 12.13
N TRP A 173 -4.89 20.02 11.17
CA TRP A 173 -5.58 19.50 9.99
C TRP A 173 -5.67 17.98 10.01
N THR A 174 -6.75 17.44 9.48
CA THR A 174 -7.00 15.99 9.45
C THR A 174 -7.54 15.58 8.08
N LEU A 175 -7.08 14.44 7.60
CA LEU A 175 -7.65 13.77 6.44
C LEU A 175 -8.60 12.67 6.92
N THR A 176 -9.90 12.83 6.69
CA THR A 176 -10.97 11.90 7.10
C THR A 176 -11.53 11.15 5.89
N SER A 177 -12.30 10.09 6.12
CA SER A 177 -12.81 9.22 5.03
C SER A 177 -11.70 8.82 4.05
N SER A 178 -10.52 8.53 4.58
CA SER A 178 -9.31 8.38 3.80
C SER A 178 -9.12 6.95 3.35
N THR A 179 -8.46 6.78 2.21
CA THR A 179 -7.92 5.49 1.77
C THR A 179 -6.95 4.93 2.81
N ARG A 180 -6.62 3.63 2.70
CA ARG A 180 -5.44 3.10 3.39
C ARG A 180 -4.18 3.85 2.94
N ALA A 181 -3.18 3.92 3.81
CA ALA A 181 -1.85 4.37 3.43
C ALA A 181 -1.24 3.39 2.43
N VAL A 182 -0.89 3.88 1.25
CA VAL A 182 -0.16 3.14 0.22
C VAL A 182 1.27 3.66 0.19
N ARG A 183 2.25 2.77 0.08
CA ARG A 183 3.65 3.16 0.02
C ARG A 183 3.91 4.00 -1.24
N ALA A 184 4.62 5.09 -1.05
CA ALA A 184 5.08 5.97 -2.13
C ALA A 184 6.61 6.07 -2.13
N ARG A 185 7.18 6.44 -3.27
CA ARG A 185 8.64 6.63 -3.44
C ARG A 185 9.03 8.05 -3.82
N ASP A 186 8.10 8.84 -4.34
CA ASP A 186 8.28 10.24 -4.64
C ASP A 186 7.57 11.13 -3.59
N PRO A 187 8.29 11.94 -2.82
CA PRO A 187 7.69 12.82 -1.81
C PRO A 187 7.06 14.08 -2.42
N SER A 188 7.28 14.35 -3.70
CA SER A 188 6.80 15.55 -4.38
C SER A 188 5.32 15.48 -4.72
N ALA A 189 4.75 16.65 -5.03
CA ALA A 189 3.39 16.79 -5.51
C ALA A 189 3.14 15.88 -6.73
N SER A 190 2.02 15.17 -6.72
CA SER A 190 1.60 14.39 -7.89
C SER A 190 1.35 15.30 -9.10
N SER A 191 1.65 14.77 -10.28
CA SER A 191 1.33 15.41 -11.55
C SER A 191 -0.18 15.57 -11.75
N PRO A 192 -0.63 16.47 -12.64
CA PRO A 192 -2.06 16.63 -12.92
C PRO A 192 -2.76 15.34 -13.39
N ASP A 193 -2.07 14.50 -14.16
CA ASP A 193 -2.62 13.23 -14.65
C ASP A 193 -2.79 12.22 -13.50
N GLU A 194 -1.83 12.15 -12.58
CA GLU A 194 -1.93 11.33 -11.37
C GLU A 194 -3.08 11.82 -10.48
N LEU A 195 -3.19 13.13 -10.21
CA LEU A 195 -4.28 13.70 -9.43
C LEU A 195 -5.66 13.41 -10.07
N SER A 196 -5.76 13.51 -11.39
CA SER A 196 -6.98 13.16 -12.11
C SER A 196 -7.36 11.69 -11.97
N ALA A 197 -6.38 10.78 -11.89
CA ALA A 197 -6.66 9.36 -11.65
C ALA A 197 -7.21 9.12 -10.24
N LEU A 198 -6.69 9.85 -9.24
CA LEU A 198 -7.13 9.77 -7.84
C LEU A 198 -8.56 10.30 -7.62
N ASP A 199 -9.07 11.18 -8.49
CA ASP A 199 -10.45 11.66 -8.40
C ASP A 199 -11.45 10.50 -8.46
N THR A 200 -11.19 9.52 -9.31
CA THR A 200 -12.04 8.32 -9.45
C THR A 200 -11.83 7.27 -8.35
N GLN A 201 -10.80 7.43 -7.51
CA GLN A 201 -10.50 6.46 -6.45
C GLN A 201 -11.57 6.55 -5.34
N PRO A 202 -12.20 5.43 -4.94
CA PRO A 202 -13.12 5.43 -3.81
C PRO A 202 -12.44 5.87 -2.52
N LEU A 203 -13.17 6.65 -1.73
CA LEU A 203 -12.77 7.00 -0.38
C LEU A 203 -12.79 5.78 0.55
N GLY A 204 -12.12 5.88 1.68
CA GLY A 204 -12.05 4.81 2.68
C GLY A 204 -12.59 5.24 4.04
N ASP A 205 -12.22 4.50 5.07
CA ASP A 205 -12.67 4.67 6.45
C ASP A 205 -11.59 5.23 7.38
N ARG A 206 -10.40 5.52 6.85
CA ARG A 206 -9.24 5.90 7.67
C ARG A 206 -9.23 7.38 7.98
N THR A 207 -8.52 7.71 9.06
CA THR A 207 -8.31 9.08 9.50
C THR A 207 -6.84 9.27 9.82
N PHE A 208 -6.26 10.37 9.35
CA PHE A 208 -4.86 10.73 9.57
C PHE A 208 -4.74 12.17 10.05
N GLU A 209 -4.07 12.39 11.18
CA GLU A 209 -3.67 13.74 11.58
C GLU A 209 -2.53 14.23 10.68
N LEU A 210 -2.65 15.45 10.17
CA LEU A 210 -1.67 16.04 9.27
C LEU A 210 -0.70 16.92 10.07
N MET A 211 0.57 16.57 10.03
CA MET A 211 1.65 17.34 10.62
C MET A 211 2.36 18.16 9.55
N SER A 212 2.84 19.34 9.93
CA SER A 212 3.59 20.24 9.04
C SER A 212 2.78 20.70 7.81
N ALA A 213 1.46 20.87 7.96
CA ALA A 213 0.61 21.41 6.90
C ALA A 213 0.99 22.86 6.61
N TYR A 214 1.80 23.05 5.55
CA TYR A 214 2.28 24.35 5.11
C TYR A 214 2.32 24.41 3.57
N PRO A 215 1.81 25.49 2.94
CA PRO A 215 1.09 26.61 3.56
C PRO A 215 -0.23 26.17 4.22
N ASP A 216 -0.84 27.05 5.02
CA ASP A 216 -2.12 26.75 5.69
C ASP A 216 -3.20 26.34 4.66
N PRO A 217 -3.73 25.10 4.73
CA PRO A 217 -4.65 24.57 3.73
C PRO A 217 -6.12 24.96 3.96
N ALA A 218 -6.39 26.02 4.75
CA ALA A 218 -7.76 26.47 5.06
C ALA A 218 -8.69 26.63 3.84
N GLN A 219 -8.14 27.09 2.71
CA GLN A 219 -8.91 27.24 1.45
C GLN A 219 -9.36 25.92 0.82
N HIS A 220 -8.82 24.79 1.29
CA HIS A 220 -9.10 23.44 0.80
C HIS A 220 -9.97 22.62 1.76
N ALA A 221 -10.50 23.24 2.82
CA ALA A 221 -11.39 22.56 3.75
C ALA A 221 -12.63 22.01 3.02
N GLY A 222 -12.90 20.71 3.19
CA GLY A 222 -13.99 19.98 2.52
C GLY A 222 -13.65 19.41 1.14
N HIS A 223 -12.46 19.71 0.61
CA HIS A 223 -12.01 19.17 -0.67
C HIS A 223 -11.45 17.76 -0.50
N LYS A 224 -11.47 16.99 -1.59
CA LYS A 224 -10.76 15.72 -1.69
C LYS A 224 -9.29 16.06 -1.94
N MET A 225 -8.42 15.62 -1.04
CA MET A 225 -6.99 15.93 -1.07
C MET A 225 -6.16 14.66 -1.15
N GLU A 226 -5.04 14.76 -1.83
CA GLU A 226 -3.92 13.83 -1.72
C GLU A 226 -2.95 14.37 -0.67
N ALA A 227 -2.62 13.56 0.32
CA ALA A 227 -1.50 13.79 1.22
C ALA A 227 -0.38 12.79 0.89
N LYS A 228 0.84 13.31 0.62
CA LYS A 228 2.05 12.50 0.70
C LYS A 228 2.90 12.93 1.89
N GLY A 229 3.55 11.96 2.52
CA GLY A 229 4.41 12.24 3.66
C GLY A 229 4.84 11.00 4.41
N PHE A 230 5.60 11.20 5.49
CA PHE A 230 6.08 10.10 6.31
C PHE A 230 5.01 9.68 7.30
N LEU A 231 4.59 8.41 7.23
CA LEU A 231 3.62 7.82 8.13
C LEU A 231 4.20 7.70 9.54
N ILE A 232 3.45 8.11 10.55
CA ILE A 232 3.78 7.91 11.97
C ILE A 232 2.63 7.14 12.58
N ARG A 233 2.87 5.87 12.91
CA ARG A 233 1.86 5.05 13.57
C ARG A 233 1.83 5.36 15.06
N ASN A 234 0.64 5.56 15.62
CA ASN A 234 0.45 5.89 17.03
C ASN A 234 -0.83 5.23 17.55
N PRO A 235 -0.80 4.60 18.74
CA PRO A 235 -2.00 4.03 19.35
C PRO A 235 -3.20 4.98 19.46
N ALA A 236 -2.95 6.29 19.55
CA ALA A 236 -3.98 7.32 19.62
C ALA A 236 -4.56 7.73 18.24
N GLY A 237 -3.92 7.32 17.14
CA GLY A 237 -4.30 7.68 15.78
C GLY A 237 -3.08 7.92 14.89
N ASP A 238 -3.09 7.38 13.67
CA ASP A 238 -1.99 7.54 12.72
C ASP A 238 -1.86 9.00 12.25
N ARG A 239 -0.62 9.41 11.99
CA ARG A 239 -0.28 10.77 11.53
C ARG A 239 0.55 10.72 10.27
N ILE A 240 0.52 11.79 9.49
CA ILE A 240 1.37 11.96 8.31
C ILE A 240 2.15 13.26 8.47
N ASN A 241 3.48 13.18 8.50
CA ASN A 241 4.33 14.34 8.37
C ASN A 241 4.45 14.70 6.88
N LEU A 242 3.73 15.74 6.47
CA LEU A 242 3.49 16.07 5.08
C LEU A 242 4.79 16.44 4.34
N SER A 243 4.92 15.92 3.12
CA SER A 243 5.86 16.37 2.11
C SER A 243 5.14 17.12 0.97
N SER A 244 3.89 16.77 0.69
CA SER A 244 3.00 17.49 -0.22
C SER A 244 1.53 17.30 0.19
N LEU A 245 0.69 18.27 -0.17
CA LEU A 245 -0.75 18.24 0.05
C LEU A 245 -1.45 18.90 -1.13
N GLU A 246 -2.06 18.11 -2.00
CA GLU A 246 -2.59 18.55 -3.30
C GLU A 246 -4.09 18.33 -3.40
N MET A 247 -4.79 19.24 -4.09
CA MET A 247 -6.22 19.07 -4.34
C MET A 247 -6.44 18.03 -5.44
N VAL A 248 -7.23 17.02 -5.11
CA VAL A 248 -7.71 15.99 -6.06
C VAL A 248 -9.05 16.41 -6.65
N ALA A 249 -10.00 16.88 -5.83
CA ALA A 249 -11.30 17.36 -6.29
C ALA A 249 -11.92 18.39 -5.35
N GLU A 250 -12.72 19.30 -5.92
CA GLU A 250 -13.45 20.36 -5.20
C GLU A 250 -14.47 19.82 -4.18
N ARG A 251 -14.92 18.58 -4.33
CA ARG A 251 -15.87 17.95 -3.39
C ARG A 251 -15.30 16.65 -2.89
N CYS A 252 -15.24 16.52 -1.56
CA CYS A 252 -15.04 15.22 -0.94
C CYS A 252 -16.39 14.60 -0.58
N ALA A 253 -16.92 13.79 -1.49
CA ALA A 253 -18.11 12.98 -1.27
C ALA A 253 -17.78 11.52 -1.59
N PRO A 254 -18.30 10.55 -0.80
CA PRO A 254 -18.22 9.14 -1.13
C PRO A 254 -19.05 8.79 -2.38
#